data_AF-A0A8J7ZWV2-F1
#
_entry.id   AF-A0A8J7ZWV2-F1
#
_cell.length_a   1.000
_cell.length_b   1.000
_cell.length_c   1.000
_cell.angle_alpha   90.00
_cell.angle_beta   90.00
_cell.angle_gamma   90.00
#
_symmetry.space_group_name_H-M   'P 1'
#
loop_
_entity.id
_entity.type
_entity.pdbx_description
1 polymer ?
#
loop_
_entity_poly.entity_id
_entity_poly.type
_entity_poly.pdbx_seq_one_letter_code
_entity_poly.pdbx_strand_id
1 'polypeptide(L)'
;MELADRIERFRRTLREWARGLYHGMITHPAYEKIEKEAEDIEDAFMLACFPDAFGIPSPVSYYTAELLPYLEDTFEAWERRLWDRGSYIERKGQQYHF
;
A
#
# COMPACT_ATOMS: atom_id res chain seq x y z
N MET A 1 -38.72 -27.97 18.33
CA MET A 1 -37.36 -27.92 17.76
C MET A 1 -36.46 -28.63 18.73
N GLU A 2 -35.88 -29.73 18.30
CA GLU A 2 -34.93 -30.50 19.10
C GLU A 2 -33.73 -29.62 19.47
N LEU A 3 -33.13 -29.86 20.64
CA LEU A 3 -31.98 -29.06 21.10
C LEU A 3 -30.82 -29.14 20.10
N ALA A 4 -30.69 -30.31 19.45
CA ALA A 4 -29.75 -30.56 18.36
C ALA A 4 -29.92 -29.58 17.19
N ASP A 5 -31.16 -29.31 16.74
CA ASP A 5 -31.44 -28.42 15.60
C ASP A 5 -31.02 -26.97 15.89
N ARG A 6 -31.14 -26.53 17.15
CA ARG A 6 -30.73 -25.18 17.58
C ARG A 6 -29.20 -25.05 17.60
N ILE A 7 -28.51 -26.08 18.10
CA ILE A 7 -27.04 -26.12 18.14
C ILE A 7 -26.48 -26.11 16.72
N GLU A 8 -27.08 -26.87 15.80
CA GLU A 8 -26.60 -26.94 14.43
C GLU A 8 -26.77 -25.61 13.67
N ARG A 9 -27.92 -24.95 13.82
CA ARG A 9 -28.12 -23.59 13.27
C ARG A 9 -27.12 -22.59 13.82
N PHE A 10 -26.89 -22.61 15.13
CA PHE A 10 -25.94 -21.71 15.78
C PHE A 10 -24.51 -21.91 15.27
N ARG A 11 -24.06 -23.16 15.11
CA ARG A 11 -22.73 -23.48 14.56
C ARG A 11 -22.59 -23.09 13.09
N ARG A 12 -23.67 -23.12 12.30
CA ARG A 12 -23.65 -22.67 10.91
C ARG A 12 -23.44 -21.15 10.83
N THR A 13 -24.24 -20.40 11.57
CA THR A 13 -24.12 -18.93 11.64
C THR A 13 -22.74 -18.51 12.16
N LEU A 14 -22.23 -19.14 13.23
CA LEU A 14 -20.89 -18.84 13.74
C LEU A 14 -19.78 -19.05 12.71
N ARG A 15 -19.87 -20.10 11.87
CA ARG A 15 -18.87 -20.36 10.81
C ARG A 15 -18.93 -19.32 9.70
N GLU A 16 -20.13 -18.92 9.29
CA GLU A 16 -20.32 -17.86 8.29
C GLU A 16 -19.73 -16.53 8.78
N TRP A 17 -20.01 -16.17 10.04
CA TRP A 17 -19.46 -14.98 10.68
C TRP A 17 -17.95 -15.05 10.86
N ALA A 18 -17.41 -16.18 11.33
CA ALA A 18 -15.97 -16.36 11.48
C ALA A 18 -15.23 -16.26 10.13
N ARG A 19 -15.82 -16.78 9.05
CA ARG A 19 -15.24 -16.67 7.71
C ARG A 19 -15.28 -15.23 7.19
N GLY A 20 -16.39 -14.52 7.39
CA GLY A 20 -16.50 -13.10 7.04
C GLY A 20 -15.50 -12.23 7.82
N LEU A 21 -15.39 -12.46 9.14
CA LEU A 21 -14.46 -11.77 10.01
C LEU A 21 -13.00 -12.05 9.63
N TYR A 22 -12.65 -13.31 9.39
CA TYR A 22 -11.29 -13.70 8.97
C TYR A 22 -10.90 -13.03 7.65
N HIS A 23 -11.81 -13.01 6.67
CA HIS A 23 -11.55 -12.38 5.38
C HIS A 23 -11.37 -10.86 5.51
N GLY A 24 -12.26 -10.18 6.23
CA GLY A 24 -12.16 -8.72 6.44
C GLY A 24 -10.95 -8.31 7.28
N MET A 25 -10.59 -9.09 8.30
CA MET A 25 -9.53 -8.73 9.24
C MET A 25 -8.13 -9.10 8.76
N ILE A 26 -7.97 -10.16 7.96
CA ILE A 26 -6.65 -10.67 7.60
C ILE A 26 -6.31 -10.38 6.15
N THR A 27 -7.23 -10.59 5.22
CA THR A 27 -6.93 -10.45 3.79
C THR A 27 -6.77 -8.97 3.39
N HIS A 28 -7.66 -8.10 3.88
CA HIS A 28 -7.66 -6.69 3.49
C HIS A 28 -6.42 -5.93 3.99
N PRO A 29 -6.01 -6.00 5.28
CA PRO A 29 -4.83 -5.28 5.75
C PRO A 29 -3.52 -5.84 5.20
N ALA A 30 -3.49 -7.13 4.84
CA ALA A 30 -2.32 -7.72 4.20
C ALA A 30 -2.08 -7.14 2.80
N TYR A 31 -3.16 -6.98 2.02
CA TYR A 31 -3.06 -6.38 0.69
C TYR A 31 -2.61 -4.93 0.74
N GLU A 32 -3.22 -4.13 1.62
CA GLU A 32 -2.88 -2.72 1.81
C GLU A 32 -1.41 -2.52 2.21
N LYS A 33 -0.87 -3.40 3.07
CA LYS A 33 0.55 -3.36 3.43
C LYS A 33 1.48 -3.64 2.26
N ILE A 34 1.13 -4.63 1.44
CA ILE A 34 1.93 -5.00 0.26
C ILE A 34 1.90 -3.85 -0.76
N GLU A 35 0.72 -3.26 -0.99
CA GLU A 35 0.54 -2.12 -1.89
C GLU A 35 1.37 -0.91 -1.42
N LYS A 36 1.27 -0.53 -0.14
CA LYS A 36 2.08 0.57 0.41
C LYS A 36 3.59 0.30 0.34
N GLU A 37 4.03 -0.96 0.48
CA GLU A 37 5.45 -1.30 0.33
C GLU A 37 5.90 -1.24 -1.13
N ALA A 38 5.04 -1.62 -2.07
CA ALA A 38 5.31 -1.45 -3.50
C ALA A 38 5.42 0.04 -3.87
N GLU A 39 4.52 0.88 -3.36
CA GLU A 39 4.60 2.34 -3.51
C GLU A 39 5.90 2.92 -2.91
N ASP A 40 6.34 2.43 -1.74
CA ASP A 40 7.60 2.88 -1.13
C ASP A 40 8.83 2.54 -2.00
N ILE A 41 8.83 1.36 -2.64
CA ILE A 41 9.88 0.94 -3.57
C ILE A 41 9.85 1.79 -4.84
N GLU A 42 8.65 2.04 -5.38
CA GLU A 42 8.47 2.91 -6.54
C GLU A 42 8.96 4.34 -6.24
N ASP A 43 8.56 4.91 -5.10
CA ASP A 43 8.96 6.25 -4.69
C ASP A 43 10.50 6.37 -4.56
N ALA A 44 11.17 5.32 -4.06
CA ALA A 44 12.62 5.27 -3.95
C ALA A 44 13.31 5.17 -5.32
N PHE A 45 12.74 4.38 -6.24
CA PHE A 45 13.23 4.28 -7.61
C PHE A 45 13.11 5.61 -8.36
N MET A 46 11.97 6.29 -8.24
CA MET A 46 11.74 7.60 -8.85
C MET A 46 12.71 8.65 -8.30
N LEU A 47 12.97 8.64 -6.99
CA LEU A 47 13.97 9.53 -6.38
C LEU A 47 15.40 9.24 -6.87
N ALA A 48 15.74 7.98 -7.11
CA ALA A 48 17.05 7.60 -7.63
C ALA A 48 17.24 8.03 -9.09
N CYS A 49 16.17 7.99 -9.89
CA CYS A 49 16.20 8.40 -11.29
C CYS A 49 16.14 9.93 -11.44
N PHE A 50 15.28 10.60 -10.67
CA PHE A 50 14.98 12.03 -10.84
C PHE A 50 15.21 12.86 -9.56
N PRO A 51 16.38 12.79 -8.91
CA PRO A 51 16.70 13.64 -7.76
C PRO A 51 16.77 15.13 -8.14
N ASP A 52 17.00 15.43 -9.42
CA ASP A 52 17.02 16.79 -9.96
C ASP A 52 15.68 17.52 -9.76
N ALA A 53 14.56 16.79 -9.70
CA ALA A 53 13.24 17.36 -9.40
C ALA A 53 13.20 18.04 -8.02
N PHE A 54 14.06 17.61 -7.09
CA PHE A 54 14.21 18.21 -5.76
C PHE A 54 15.41 19.16 -5.65
N GLY A 55 16.03 19.52 -6.78
CA GLY A 55 17.19 20.41 -6.82
C GLY A 55 18.50 19.74 -6.37
N ILE A 56 18.54 18.40 -6.30
CA ILE A 56 19.76 17.64 -6.05
C ILE A 56 20.35 17.25 -7.41
N PRO A 57 21.41 17.93 -7.89
CA PRO A 57 21.97 17.63 -9.20
C PRO A 57 22.60 16.24 -9.22
N SER A 58 22.12 15.37 -10.10
CA SER A 58 22.65 14.02 -10.31
C SER A 58 22.92 13.73 -11.79
N PRO A 59 24.07 13.11 -12.11
CA PRO A 59 24.33 12.66 -13.48
C PRO A 59 23.37 11.55 -13.93
N VAL A 60 22.72 10.85 -12.99
CA VAL A 60 21.76 9.77 -13.28
C VAL A 60 20.50 10.31 -13.96
N SER A 61 20.05 11.50 -13.57
CA SER A 61 18.88 12.18 -14.14
C SER A 61 18.99 12.37 -15.65
N TYR A 62 20.20 12.66 -16.14
CA TYR A 62 20.47 12.80 -17.56
C TYR A 62 20.27 11.49 -18.33
N TYR A 63 20.77 10.37 -17.79
CA TYR A 63 20.68 9.06 -18.44
C TYR A 63 19.29 8.44 -18.34
N THR A 64 18.54 8.77 -17.29
CA THR A 64 17.20 8.23 -17.05
C THR A 64 16.09 9.09 -17.65
N ALA A 65 16.41 10.25 -18.22
CA ALA A 65 15.45 11.12 -18.90
C ALA A 65 14.69 10.41 -20.04
N GLU A 66 15.30 9.41 -20.68
CA GLU A 66 14.65 8.59 -21.70
C GLU A 66 13.46 7.76 -21.16
N LEU A 67 13.43 7.50 -19.85
CA LEU A 67 12.36 6.77 -19.18
C LEU A 67 11.14 7.66 -18.90
N LEU A 68 11.30 8.98 -18.90
CA LEU A 68 10.26 9.92 -18.49
C LEU A 68 8.93 9.76 -19.25
N PRO A 69 8.91 9.55 -20.59
CA PRO A 69 7.65 9.35 -21.33
C PRO A 69 6.88 8.08 -20.91
N TYR A 70 7.56 7.09 -20.33
CA TYR A 70 6.94 5.84 -19.87
C TYR A 70 6.50 5.91 -18.42
N LEU A 71 6.98 6.91 -17.69
CA LEU A 71 6.76 7.10 -16.26
C LEU A 71 5.95 8.38 -15.98
N GLU A 72 5.37 9.02 -16.99
CA GLU A 72 4.65 10.30 -16.86
C GLU A 72 3.54 10.23 -15.79
N ASP A 73 2.66 9.24 -15.90
CA ASP A 73 1.56 9.02 -14.94
C ASP A 73 2.09 8.73 -13.53
N THR A 74 3.13 7.90 -13.43
CA THR A 74 3.78 7.56 -12.17
C THR A 74 4.46 8.77 -11.54
N PHE A 75 5.03 9.66 -12.36
CA PHE A 75 5.75 10.85 -11.91
C PHE A 75 4.79 11.84 -11.23
N GLU A 76 3.63 12.12 -11.83
CA GLU A 76 2.62 12.99 -11.22
C GLU A 76 2.08 12.39 -9.90
N ALA A 77 1.81 11.08 -9.89
CA ALA A 77 1.35 10.38 -8.70
C ALA A 77 2.41 10.42 -7.58
N TRP A 78 3.67 10.20 -7.93
CA TRP A 78 4.81 10.25 -7.02
C TRP A 78 5.03 11.65 -6.43
N GLU A 79 4.99 12.70 -7.26
CA GLU A 79 5.13 14.09 -6.80
C GLU A 79 4.05 14.42 -5.76
N ARG A 80 2.80 14.04 -6.04
CA ARG A 80 1.68 14.23 -5.12
C ARG A 80 1.86 13.44 -3.82
N ARG A 81 2.32 12.18 -3.89
CA ARG A 81 2.58 11.34 -2.71
C ARG A 81 3.71 11.89 -1.84
N LEU A 82 4.77 12.42 -2.44
CA LEU A 82 5.88 13.02 -1.72
C LEU A 82 5.48 14.33 -1.05
N TRP A 83 4.66 15.15 -1.70
CA TRP A 83 4.18 16.41 -1.13
C TRP A 83 3.25 16.19 0.07
N ASP A 84 2.38 15.18 0.01
CA ASP A 84 1.44 14.85 1.09
C ASP A 84 2.14 14.14 2.27
N ARG A 85 3.31 13.55 2.02
CA ARG A 85 4.09 12.82 3.03
C ARG A 85 4.87 13.78 3.93
N GLY A 86 4.43 13.95 5.17
CA GLY A 86 5.15 14.72 6.19
C GLY A 86 6.48 14.09 6.61
N SER A 87 6.52 12.76 6.80
CA SER A 87 7.78 12.03 7.04
C SER A 87 7.73 10.54 6.65
N TYR A 88 8.90 9.94 6.43
CA TYR A 88 9.02 8.48 6.24
C TYR A 88 8.54 7.69 7.47
N ILE A 89 8.76 8.23 8.67
CA ILE A 89 8.34 7.60 9.92
C ILE A 89 6.83 7.59 10.05
N GLU A 90 6.16 8.69 9.69
CA GLU A 90 4.71 8.79 9.68
C GLU A 90 4.06 7.76 8.75
N ARG A 91 4.58 7.59 7.52
CA ARG A 91 4.03 6.57 6.60
C ARG A 91 4.24 5.15 7.14
N LYS A 92 5.42 4.85 7.70
CA LYS A 92 5.65 3.55 8.33
C LYS A 92 4.74 3.36 9.56
N GLY A 93 4.47 4.41 10.34
CA GLY A 93 3.47 4.37 11.43
C GLY A 93 2.07 4.00 10.94
N GLN A 94 1.61 4.61 9.85
CA GLN A 94 0.32 4.29 9.23
C GLN A 94 0.23 2.85 8.69
N GLN A 95 1.33 2.22 8.27
CA GLN A 95 1.35 0.81 7.85
C GLN A 95 1.19 -0.17 9.02
N TYR A 96 1.68 0.18 10.22
CA TYR A 96 1.65 -0.70 11.38
C TYR A 96 0.48 -0.43 12.34
N HIS A 97 -0.38 0.56 12.04
CA HIS A 97 -1.53 0.97 12.86
C HIS A 97 -1.16 1.16 14.35
N PHE A 98 -0.06 1.88 14.61
CA PHE A 98 0.25 2.40 15.94
C PHE A 98 -0.34 3.81 16.13
#